data_AF-A0A9D2IL89-F1
#
_entry.id   AF-A0A9D2IL89-F1
#
_cell.length_a   1.000
_cell.length_b   1.000
_cell.length_c   1.000
_cell.angle_alpha   90.00
_cell.angle_beta   90.00
_cell.angle_gamma   90.00
#
_symmetry.space_group_name_H-M   'P 1'
#
loop_
_entity.id
_entity.type
_entity.pdbx_description
1 polymer ?
#
loop_
_entity_poly.entity_id
_entity_poly.type
_entity_poly.pdbx_seq_one_letter_code
_entity_poly.pdbx_strand_id
1 'polypeptide(L)'
;MVLELHQACICTTNHLLERALKHALIIHYTHDYPIGHPKATIKSIEAIQRFDNLTLSQSIQSAKEYELISEQDQSLLNTLRKHIRNPYSHATIAKIAPNTTQTSRGYLFNFEATKAAIRNHQPPTGTPVQISNYVFAQRNQAQIATTLAPRYFKTVHYIMRNMDNAYKRKFNIQFPP
;
A
#
# COMPACT_ATOMS: atom_id res chain seq x y z
N MET A 1 -9.10 17.52 -6.22
CA MET A 1 -7.72 18.02 -6.05
C MET A 1 -6.81 17.15 -6.90
N VAL A 2 -5.99 17.78 -7.74
CA VAL A 2 -5.44 17.25 -9.02
C VAL A 2 -4.17 16.40 -8.85
N LEU A 3 -3.59 16.30 -7.65
CA LEU A 3 -2.25 15.73 -7.47
C LEU A 3 -2.18 14.31 -6.85
N GLU A 4 -3.32 13.70 -6.48
CA GLU A 4 -3.42 12.30 -5.97
C GLU A 4 -2.32 11.84 -4.98
N LEU A 5 -1.79 12.76 -4.17
CA LEU A 5 -0.56 12.53 -3.39
C LEU A 5 -0.68 11.39 -2.38
N HIS A 6 -1.88 11.12 -1.86
CA HIS A 6 -2.10 9.99 -0.97
C HIS A 6 -2.00 8.64 -1.68
N GLN A 7 -2.45 8.56 -2.93
CA GLN A 7 -2.28 7.36 -3.75
C GLN A 7 -0.80 7.17 -4.13
N ALA A 8 -0.12 8.26 -4.49
CA ALA A 8 1.34 8.23 -4.69
C ALA A 8 2.06 7.73 -3.42
N CYS A 9 1.68 8.22 -2.24
CA CYS A 9 2.21 7.76 -0.97
C CYS A 9 1.99 6.26 -0.74
N ILE A 10 0.80 5.72 -1.06
CA ILE A 10 0.54 4.27 -0.97
C ILE A 10 1.44 3.50 -1.93
N CYS A 11 1.58 3.95 -3.17
CA CYS A 11 2.46 3.32 -4.17
C CYS A 11 3.92 3.33 -3.71
N THR A 12 4.44 4.48 -3.28
CA THR A 12 5.81 4.58 -2.77
C THR A 12 6.00 3.73 -1.50
N THR A 13 4.99 3.64 -0.63
CA THR A 13 5.03 2.76 0.55
C THR A 13 5.09 1.29 0.16
N ASN A 14 4.40 0.86 -0.91
CA ASN A 14 4.51 -0.50 -1.45
C ASN A 14 5.96 -0.78 -1.90
N HIS A 15 6.55 0.13 -2.66
CA HIS A 15 7.94 -0.01 -3.12
C HIS A 15 8.93 -0.02 -1.95
N LEU A 16 8.71 0.84 -0.94
CA LEU A 16 9.53 0.87 0.27
C LEU A 16 9.47 -0.48 1.01
N LEU A 17 8.27 -1.04 1.19
CA LEU A 17 8.10 -2.34 1.84
C LEU A 17 8.83 -3.47 1.08
N GLU A 18 8.63 -3.56 -0.24
CA GLU A 18 9.28 -4.58 -1.06
C GLU A 18 10.81 -4.45 -0.99
N ARG A 19 11.33 -3.23 -1.10
CA ARG A 19 12.76 -2.96 -0.99
C ARG A 19 13.30 -3.30 0.40
N ALA A 20 12.60 -2.94 1.46
CA ALA A 20 13.04 -3.18 2.84
C ALA A 20 13.18 -4.68 3.14
N LEU A 21 12.22 -5.50 2.73
CA LEU A 21 12.28 -6.96 2.90
C LEU A 21 13.45 -7.58 2.14
N LYS A 22 13.60 -7.25 0.85
CA LYS A 22 14.72 -7.75 0.02
C LYS A 22 16.06 -7.32 0.58
N HIS A 23 16.17 -6.06 1.00
CA HIS A 23 17.40 -5.53 1.56
C HIS A 23 17.78 -6.22 2.87
N ALA A 24 16.82 -6.46 3.76
CA ALA A 24 17.07 -7.21 4.99
C ALA A 24 17.53 -8.64 4.72
N LEU A 25 16.95 -9.33 3.72
CA LEU A 25 17.38 -10.67 3.31
C LEU A 25 18.82 -10.67 2.76
N ILE A 26 19.15 -9.70 1.92
CA ILE A 26 20.49 -9.54 1.36
C ILE A 26 21.50 -9.29 2.48
N ILE A 27 21.23 -8.30 3.36
CA ILE A 27 22.12 -7.98 4.49
C ILE A 27 22.28 -9.18 5.42
N HIS A 28 21.21 -9.93 5.69
CA HIS A 28 21.27 -11.15 6.49
C HIS A 28 22.19 -12.19 5.86
N TYR A 29 22.06 -12.42 4.55
CA TYR A 29 22.87 -13.39 3.82
C TYR A 29 24.36 -12.99 3.72
N THR A 30 24.64 -11.70 3.60
CA THR A 30 26.00 -11.19 3.46
C THR A 30 26.67 -10.82 4.79
N HIS A 31 26.02 -11.08 5.93
CA HIS A 31 26.48 -10.60 7.25
C HIS A 31 27.94 -11.02 7.55
N ASP A 32 28.27 -12.30 7.33
CA ASP A 32 29.61 -12.84 7.60
C ASP A 32 30.67 -12.45 6.55
N TYR A 33 30.29 -11.63 5.57
CA TYR A 33 31.13 -11.24 4.43
C TYR A 33 31.20 -9.72 4.27
N PRO A 34 31.74 -9.00 5.28
CA PRO A 34 31.86 -7.54 5.21
C PRO A 34 32.76 -7.10 4.06
N ILE A 35 32.71 -5.81 3.73
CA ILE A 35 33.59 -5.19 2.74
C ILE A 35 35.05 -5.47 3.14
N GLY A 36 35.83 -6.00 2.19
CA GLY A 36 37.22 -6.43 2.41
C GLY A 36 37.38 -7.94 2.66
N HIS A 37 36.30 -8.68 2.96
CA HIS A 37 36.36 -10.13 3.01
C HIS A 37 36.64 -10.70 1.60
N PRO A 38 37.53 -11.71 1.42
CA PRO A 38 37.90 -12.25 0.10
C PRO A 38 36.72 -12.74 -0.75
N LYS A 39 35.64 -13.17 -0.09
CA LYS A 39 34.40 -13.64 -0.71
C LYS A 39 33.28 -12.59 -0.80
N ALA A 40 33.49 -11.35 -0.36
CA ALA A 40 32.44 -10.34 -0.26
C ALA A 40 31.70 -10.10 -1.58
N THR A 41 32.45 -9.95 -2.69
CA THR A 41 31.87 -9.74 -4.02
C THR A 41 31.02 -10.92 -4.48
N ILE A 42 31.55 -12.15 -4.37
CA ILE A 42 30.85 -13.37 -4.78
C ILE A 42 29.56 -13.53 -3.96
N LYS A 43 29.63 -13.34 -2.65
CA LYS A 43 28.48 -13.47 -1.76
C LYS A 43 27.42 -12.39 -1.97
N SER A 44 27.85 -11.18 -2.35
CA SER A 44 26.92 -10.11 -2.72
C SER A 44 26.17 -10.43 -4.02
N ILE A 45 26.86 -10.97 -5.03
CA ILE A 45 26.24 -11.40 -6.29
C ILE A 45 25.24 -12.54 -6.03
N GLU A 46 25.63 -13.55 -5.25
CA GLU A 46 24.74 -14.65 -4.85
C GLU A 46 23.50 -14.13 -4.12
N ALA A 47 23.66 -13.16 -3.20
CA ALA A 47 22.54 -12.57 -2.47
C ALA A 47 21.56 -11.84 -3.41
N ILE A 48 22.07 -11.03 -4.32
CA ILE A 48 21.26 -10.29 -5.31
C ILE A 48 20.49 -11.28 -6.19
N GLN A 49 21.18 -12.28 -6.76
CA GLN A 49 20.55 -13.30 -7.61
C GLN A 49 19.46 -14.07 -6.86
N ARG A 50 19.65 -14.31 -5.57
CA ARG A 50 18.71 -15.06 -4.73
C ARG A 50 17.48 -14.25 -4.31
N PHE A 51 17.65 -12.97 -3.97
CA PHE A 51 16.61 -12.21 -3.27
C PHE A 51 15.98 -11.07 -4.10
N ASP A 52 16.70 -10.51 -5.07
CA ASP A 52 16.26 -9.28 -5.75
C ASP A 52 15.01 -9.50 -6.63
N ASN A 53 14.87 -10.69 -7.23
CA ASN A 53 13.73 -11.05 -8.07
C ASN A 53 12.55 -11.68 -7.31
N LEU A 54 12.61 -11.75 -5.97
CA LEU A 54 11.50 -12.31 -5.20
C LEU A 54 10.25 -11.44 -5.32
N THR A 55 9.10 -12.10 -5.43
CA THR A 55 7.80 -11.45 -5.23
C THR A 55 7.67 -11.00 -3.77
N LEU A 56 6.78 -10.05 -3.49
CA LEU A 56 6.49 -9.63 -2.11
C LEU A 56 6.08 -10.83 -1.23
N SER A 57 5.31 -11.77 -1.75
CA SER A 57 4.90 -12.98 -1.02
C SER A 57 6.10 -13.84 -0.63
N GLN A 58 7.02 -14.07 -1.57
CA GLN A 58 8.23 -14.85 -1.31
C GLN A 58 9.16 -14.10 -0.35
N SER A 59 9.28 -12.78 -0.50
CA SER A 59 10.10 -11.94 0.38
C SER A 59 9.61 -11.99 1.83
N ILE A 60 8.28 -11.92 2.04
CA ILE A 60 7.66 -12.08 3.37
C ILE A 60 7.94 -13.48 3.94
N GLN A 61 7.75 -14.52 3.13
CA GLN A 61 7.98 -15.90 3.55
C GLN A 61 9.43 -16.14 3.95
N SER A 62 10.38 -15.74 3.10
CA SER A 62 11.82 -15.86 3.41
C SER A 62 12.22 -15.03 4.62
N ALA A 63 11.71 -13.80 4.77
CA ALA A 63 12.01 -12.99 5.95
C ALA A 63 11.56 -13.67 7.24
N LYS A 64 10.45 -14.40 7.20
CA LYS A 64 9.98 -15.22 8.32
C LYS A 64 10.86 -16.44 8.56
N GLU A 65 11.25 -17.15 7.51
CA GLU A 65 12.15 -18.32 7.59
C GLU A 65 13.52 -17.96 8.19
N TYR A 66 14.05 -16.78 7.88
CA TYR A 66 15.29 -16.26 8.48
C TYR A 66 15.09 -15.56 9.83
N GLU A 67 13.88 -15.59 10.38
CA GLU A 67 13.50 -14.96 11.66
C GLU A 67 13.76 -13.44 11.71
N LEU A 68 13.71 -12.78 10.55
CA LEU A 68 13.82 -11.33 10.43
C LEU A 68 12.50 -10.63 10.78
N ILE A 69 11.38 -11.37 10.75
CA ILE A 69 10.05 -10.91 11.15
C ILE A 69 9.34 -11.95 12.03
N SER A 70 8.43 -11.48 12.87
CA SER A 70 7.58 -12.36 13.70
C SER A 70 6.42 -12.99 12.90
N GLU A 71 5.74 -13.96 13.51
CA GLU A 71 4.48 -14.51 12.96
C GLU A 71 3.40 -13.42 12.81
N GLN A 72 3.33 -12.53 13.80
CA GLN A 72 2.39 -11.41 13.80
C GLN A 72 2.68 -10.45 12.65
N ASP A 73 3.96 -10.12 12.42
CA ASP A 73 4.38 -9.28 11.30
C ASP A 73 4.05 -9.95 9.96
N GLN A 74 4.28 -11.26 9.82
CA GLN A 74 3.94 -12.01 8.60
C GLN A 74 2.43 -11.96 8.29
N SER A 75 1.59 -12.18 9.30
CA SER A 75 0.13 -12.09 9.16
C SER A 75 -0.33 -10.68 8.76
N LEU A 76 0.26 -9.67 9.38
CA LEU A 76 0.02 -8.26 9.07
C LEU A 76 0.44 -7.92 7.64
N LEU A 77 1.65 -8.29 7.22
CA LEU A 77 2.17 -8.08 5.87
C LEU A 77 1.32 -8.78 4.81
N ASN A 78 0.83 -9.99 5.07
CA ASN A 78 -0.08 -10.70 4.18
C ASN A 78 -1.43 -9.98 4.03
N THR A 79 -1.95 -9.42 5.13
CA THR A 79 -3.17 -8.60 5.11
C THR A 79 -2.96 -7.34 4.28
N LEU A 80 -1.87 -6.60 4.51
CA LEU A 80 -1.50 -5.39 3.76
C LEU A 80 -1.31 -5.70 2.26
N ARG A 81 -0.64 -6.82 1.94
CA ARG A 81 -0.45 -7.29 0.56
C ARG A 81 -1.78 -7.47 -0.15
N LYS A 82 -2.73 -8.17 0.48
CA LYS A 82 -4.02 -8.53 -0.11
C LYS A 82 -4.96 -7.33 -0.26
N HIS A 83 -5.01 -6.46 0.75
CA HIS A 83 -6.04 -5.43 0.87
C HIS A 83 -5.58 -4.02 0.50
N ILE A 84 -4.27 -3.76 0.42
CA ILE A 84 -3.74 -2.44 0.09
C ILE A 84 -2.80 -2.53 -1.12
N ARG A 85 -1.70 -3.28 -1.01
CA ARG A 85 -0.70 -3.34 -2.08
C ARG A 85 -1.31 -3.81 -3.40
N ASN A 86 -1.93 -4.99 -3.42
CA ASN A 86 -2.48 -5.54 -4.67
C ASN A 86 -3.60 -4.67 -5.29
N PRO A 87 -4.57 -4.15 -4.53
CA PRO A 87 -5.58 -3.24 -5.08
C PRO A 87 -4.98 -1.96 -5.69
N TYR A 88 -4.02 -1.33 -5.01
CA TYR A 88 -3.41 -0.07 -5.48
C TYR A 88 -2.32 -0.26 -6.55
N SER A 89 -1.66 -1.42 -6.61
CA SER A 89 -0.69 -1.75 -7.68
C SER A 89 -1.34 -2.00 -9.04
N HIS A 90 -2.62 -2.39 -9.09
CA HIS A 90 -3.35 -2.65 -10.34
C HIS A 90 -4.48 -1.64 -10.60
N ALA A 91 -4.52 -0.54 -9.82
CA ALA A 91 -5.56 0.50 -9.89
C ALA A 91 -7.00 -0.03 -10.02
N THR A 92 -7.28 -1.20 -9.43
CA THR A 92 -8.56 -1.88 -9.66
C THR A 92 -9.59 -1.35 -8.68
N ILE A 93 -10.38 -0.37 -9.12
CA ILE A 93 -11.43 0.29 -8.33
C ILE A 93 -12.30 -0.70 -7.56
N ALA A 94 -12.77 -1.79 -8.20
CA ALA A 94 -13.64 -2.78 -7.58
C ALA A 94 -13.01 -3.47 -6.34
N LYS A 95 -11.68 -3.53 -6.26
CA LYS A 95 -10.94 -4.07 -5.10
C LYS A 95 -10.69 -3.03 -4.02
N ILE A 96 -10.68 -1.75 -4.38
CA ILE A 96 -10.44 -0.61 -3.47
C ILE A 96 -11.76 -0.17 -2.82
N ALA A 97 -12.84 -0.12 -3.62
CA ALA A 97 -14.16 0.34 -3.21
C ALA A 97 -15.22 -0.69 -3.68
N PRO A 98 -15.43 -1.79 -2.96
CA PRO A 98 -16.32 -2.88 -3.40
C PRO A 98 -17.79 -2.44 -3.61
N ASN A 99 -18.22 -1.34 -3.00
CA ASN A 99 -19.57 -0.78 -3.18
C ASN A 99 -19.76 -0.01 -4.51
N THR A 100 -18.75 0.06 -5.38
CA THR A 100 -18.88 0.74 -6.70
C THR A 100 -19.77 0.01 -7.69
N THR A 101 -20.10 -1.26 -7.43
CA THR A 101 -21.03 -2.05 -8.27
C THR A 101 -22.51 -1.76 -7.97
N GLN A 102 -22.80 -0.99 -6.91
CA GLN A 102 -24.15 -0.63 -6.53
C GLN A 102 -24.62 0.65 -7.25
N THR A 103 -25.93 0.90 -7.25
CA THR A 103 -26.51 2.17 -7.73
C THR A 103 -26.96 3.02 -6.54
N SER A 104 -26.77 4.33 -6.66
CA SER A 104 -27.31 5.31 -5.71
C SER A 104 -28.52 6.01 -6.32
N ARG A 105 -29.51 6.32 -5.49
CA ARG A 105 -30.67 7.13 -5.91
C ARG A 105 -30.25 8.59 -6.05
N GLY A 106 -30.53 9.17 -7.21
CA GLY A 106 -30.34 10.60 -7.49
C GLY A 106 -31.60 11.24 -8.07
N TYR A 107 -31.50 12.53 -8.38
CA TYR A 107 -32.55 13.28 -9.06
C TYR A 107 -31.95 14.05 -10.24
N LEU A 108 -32.59 13.94 -11.40
CA LEU A 108 -32.27 14.73 -12.58
C LEU A 108 -33.19 15.95 -12.63
N PHE A 109 -32.60 17.12 -12.86
CA PHE A 109 -33.33 18.39 -12.95
C PHE A 109 -33.18 18.98 -14.35
N ASN A 110 -34.26 19.55 -14.88
CA ASN A 110 -34.20 20.37 -16.08
C ASN A 110 -33.80 21.80 -15.68
N PHE A 111 -32.81 22.36 -16.37
CA PHE A 111 -32.23 23.67 -16.03
C PHE A 111 -33.25 24.82 -16.15
N GLU A 112 -33.98 24.91 -17.25
CA GLU A 112 -34.97 25.97 -17.49
C GLU A 112 -36.17 25.86 -16.54
N ALA A 113 -36.68 24.64 -16.33
CA ALA A 113 -37.77 24.40 -15.38
C ALA A 113 -37.37 24.75 -13.93
N THR A 114 -36.12 24.43 -13.55
CA THR A 114 -35.57 24.77 -12.23
C THR A 114 -35.45 26.29 -12.05
N LYS A 115 -34.97 26.98 -13.09
CA LYS A 115 -34.84 28.44 -13.09
C LYS A 115 -36.20 29.14 -12.96
N ALA A 116 -37.22 28.63 -13.66
CA ALA A 116 -38.59 29.13 -13.55
C ALA A 116 -39.17 28.88 -12.14
N ALA A 117 -39.01 27.67 -11.59
CA ALA A 117 -39.47 27.35 -10.24
C ALA A 117 -38.85 28.26 -9.18
N ILE A 118 -37.53 28.48 -9.24
CA ILE A 118 -36.82 29.38 -8.31
C ILE A 118 -37.35 30.82 -8.40
N ARG A 119 -37.55 31.35 -9.61
CA ARG A 119 -38.10 32.70 -9.83
C ARG A 119 -39.52 32.86 -9.27
N ASN A 120 -40.29 31.77 -9.31
CA ASN A 120 -41.66 31.74 -8.82
C ASN A 120 -41.76 31.33 -7.34
N HIS A 121 -40.63 31.26 -6.60
CA HIS A 121 -40.56 30.80 -5.22
C HIS A 121 -41.15 29.40 -4.98
N GLN A 122 -41.08 28.54 -5.99
CA GLN A 122 -41.52 27.15 -5.94
C GLN A 122 -40.32 26.19 -5.85
N PRO A 123 -40.47 25.06 -5.16
CA PRO A 123 -39.44 24.04 -5.14
C PRO A 123 -39.29 23.40 -6.52
N PRO A 124 -38.06 23.23 -7.05
CA PRO A 124 -37.84 22.56 -8.32
C PRO A 124 -38.13 21.06 -8.22
N THR A 125 -38.85 20.52 -9.20
CA THR A 125 -39.19 19.09 -9.27
C THR A 125 -38.11 18.32 -10.03
N GLY A 126 -37.54 17.30 -9.37
CA GLY A 126 -36.55 16.41 -9.97
C GLY A 126 -37.15 15.03 -10.30
N THR A 127 -36.67 14.42 -11.37
CA THR A 127 -37.03 13.04 -11.73
C THR A 127 -36.07 12.07 -11.03
N PRO A 128 -36.56 11.09 -10.25
CA PRO A 128 -35.69 10.12 -9.60
C PRO A 128 -34.97 9.25 -10.64
N VAL A 129 -33.66 9.08 -10.47
CA VAL A 129 -32.81 8.26 -11.34
C VAL A 129 -31.91 7.35 -10.52
N GLN A 130 -31.48 6.23 -11.12
CA GLN A 130 -30.44 5.38 -10.55
C GLN A 130 -29.09 5.77 -11.16
N ILE A 131 -28.14 6.14 -10.31
CA ILE A 131 -26.80 6.55 -10.71
C ILE A 131 -25.84 5.42 -10.37
N SER A 132 -25.09 4.96 -11.37
CA SER A 132 -24.04 3.98 -11.16
C SER A 132 -22.94 4.54 -10.25
N ASN A 133 -22.57 3.83 -9.19
CA ASN A 133 -21.50 4.28 -8.29
C ASN A 133 -20.11 4.30 -8.97
N TYR A 134 -19.97 3.68 -10.15
CA TYR A 134 -18.78 3.84 -11.00
C TYR A 134 -18.51 5.31 -11.37
N VAL A 135 -19.55 6.15 -11.46
CA VAL A 135 -19.38 7.59 -11.74
C VAL A 135 -18.61 8.29 -10.62
N PHE A 136 -18.66 7.77 -9.40
CA PHE A 136 -17.96 8.31 -8.23
C PHE A 136 -16.69 7.54 -7.87
N ALA A 137 -16.33 6.49 -8.63
CA ALA A 137 -15.26 5.56 -8.30
C ALA A 137 -13.93 6.24 -8.00
N GLN A 138 -13.47 7.13 -8.88
CA GLN A 138 -12.18 7.82 -8.73
C GLN A 138 -12.18 8.74 -7.51
N ARG A 139 -13.30 9.43 -7.26
CA ARG A 139 -13.47 10.28 -6.08
C ARG A 139 -13.43 9.44 -4.79
N ASN A 140 -14.12 8.31 -4.78
CA ASN A 140 -14.15 7.40 -3.65
C ASN A 140 -12.75 6.82 -3.37
N GLN A 141 -12.02 6.39 -4.41
CA GLN A 141 -10.65 5.91 -4.29
C GLN A 141 -9.72 6.97 -3.70
N ALA A 142 -9.80 8.22 -4.17
CA ALA A 142 -9.03 9.33 -3.63
C ALA A 142 -9.38 9.61 -2.16
N GLN A 143 -10.65 9.56 -1.79
CA GLN A 143 -11.11 9.73 -0.41
C GLN A 143 -10.67 8.58 0.51
N ILE A 144 -10.70 7.34 0.05
CA ILE A 144 -10.19 6.20 0.82
C ILE A 144 -8.68 6.37 1.05
N ALA A 145 -7.94 6.78 0.02
CA ALA A 145 -6.49 6.96 0.08
C ALA A 145 -6.06 7.98 1.15
N THR A 146 -6.81 9.07 1.37
CA THR A 146 -6.46 10.10 2.39
C THR A 146 -6.39 9.52 3.80
N THR A 147 -7.28 8.57 4.12
CA THR A 147 -7.32 7.91 5.43
C THR A 147 -6.36 6.73 5.52
N LEU A 148 -6.17 6.03 4.39
CA LEU A 148 -5.38 4.81 4.32
C LEU A 148 -3.88 5.08 4.32
N ALA A 149 -3.42 6.07 3.54
CA ALA A 149 -1.99 6.29 3.30
C ALA A 149 -1.18 6.51 4.60
N PRO A 150 -1.60 7.40 5.53
CA PRO A 150 -0.83 7.63 6.77
C PRO A 150 -0.78 6.39 7.67
N ARG A 151 -1.89 5.64 7.75
CA ARG A 151 -1.96 4.41 8.55
C ARG A 151 -1.07 3.33 7.95
N TYR A 152 -1.15 3.14 6.64
CA TYR A 152 -0.35 2.16 5.93
C TYR A 152 1.15 2.42 6.09
N PHE A 153 1.59 3.66 5.87
CA PHE A 153 2.98 4.05 6.08
C PHE A 153 3.46 3.77 7.51
N LYS A 154 2.68 4.18 8.53
CA LYS A 154 3.01 3.93 9.93
C LYS A 154 3.17 2.44 10.23
N THR A 155 2.30 1.60 9.68
CA THR A 155 2.37 0.16 9.85
C THR A 155 3.61 -0.44 9.19
N VAL A 156 3.92 -0.05 7.95
CA VAL A 156 5.13 -0.51 7.25
C VAL A 156 6.39 -0.06 8.01
N HIS A 157 6.43 1.20 8.44
CA HIS A 157 7.54 1.73 9.22
C HIS A 157 7.73 0.99 10.56
N TYR A 158 6.64 0.63 11.25
CA TYR A 158 6.70 -0.19 12.47
C TYR A 158 7.36 -1.56 12.20
N ILE A 159 6.95 -2.23 11.13
CA ILE A 159 7.51 -3.53 10.74
C ILE A 159 9.00 -3.39 10.39
N MET A 160 9.38 -2.34 9.64
CA MET A 160 10.79 -2.07 9.33
C MET A 160 11.63 -1.88 10.60
N ARG A 161 11.11 -1.19 11.61
CA ARG A 161 11.79 -1.06 12.91
C ARG A 161 11.90 -2.41 13.63
N ASN A 162 10.88 -3.24 13.57
CA ASN A 162 10.93 -4.58 14.16
C ASN A 162 11.99 -5.46 13.47
N MET A 163 12.08 -5.39 12.14
CA MET A 163 13.10 -6.09 11.37
C MET A 163 14.51 -5.62 11.74
N ASP A 164 14.72 -4.30 11.82
CA ASP A 164 15.99 -3.71 12.23
C ASP A 164 16.39 -4.14 13.64
N ASN A 165 15.44 -4.13 14.59
CA ASN A 165 15.67 -4.62 15.95
C ASN A 165 15.95 -6.13 16.00
N ALA A 166 15.27 -6.94 15.18
CA ALA A 166 15.52 -8.37 15.07
C ALA A 166 16.93 -8.63 14.55
N TYR A 167 17.34 -7.92 13.50
CA TYR A 167 18.69 -7.98 12.94
C TYR A 167 19.75 -7.62 13.98
N LYS A 168 19.60 -6.48 14.66
CA LYS A 168 20.53 -6.03 15.71
C LYS A 168 20.67 -7.05 16.83
N ARG A 169 19.56 -7.63 17.31
CA ARG A 169 19.59 -8.69 18.33
C ARG A 169 20.28 -9.96 17.84
N LYS A 170 19.96 -10.40 16.62
CA LYS A 170 20.51 -11.64 16.03
C LYS A 170 22.02 -11.58 15.86
N PHE A 171 22.55 -10.40 15.54
CA PHE A 171 23.97 -10.19 15.26
C PHE A 171 24.71 -9.40 16.35
N ASN A 172 24.08 -9.21 17.51
CA ASN A 172 24.64 -8.46 18.66
C ASN A 172 25.25 -7.09 18.27
N ILE A 173 24.57 -6.36 17.39
CA ILE A 173 25.03 -5.04 16.91
C ILE A 173 24.64 -3.98 17.93
N GLN A 174 25.65 -3.30 18.49
CA GLN A 174 25.46 -2.11 19.32
C GLN A 174 25.81 -0.87 18.50
N PHE A 175 24.90 0.11 18.45
CA PHE A 175 25.24 1.43 17.93
C PHE A 175 25.83 2.25 19.08
N PRO A 176 26.87 3.08 18.81
CA PRO A 176 27.29 4.07 19.78
C PRO A 176 26.12 5.03 20.08
N PRO A 177 26.05 5.57 21.31
CA PRO A 177 25.00 6.51 21.73
C PRO A 177 24.96 7.78 20.87
#